data_AF-A0A9W7HTJ9-F1
#
_entry.id   AF-A0A9W7HTJ9-F1
#
_cell.length_a   1.000
_cell.length_b   1.000
_cell.length_c   1.000
_cell.angle_alpha   90.00
_cell.angle_beta   90.00
_cell.angle_gamma   90.00
#
_symmetry.space_group_name_H-M   'P 1'
#
loop_
_entity.id
_entity.type
_entity.pdbx_description
1 polymer ?
#
loop_
_entity_poly.entity_id
_entity_poly.type
_entity_poly.pdbx_seq_one_letter_code
_entity_poly.pdbx_strand_id
1 'polypeptide(L)'
;MSPRFSGLLVSAMVLLTQFLSVTGDSNIGVCYGLNGDNLPSPTDVINLYKSSQIGNLRLYQPYPEVLEALRGSGLAVAIGPLNNDIPNLAADQNAANAWVNTNIVPYKDDVDFKWITIGNEVIPGPLASSVPGAMNNILNALATAGLQVMVTTVVSGSALGASYPPSAGAFSSDTVPTMTGVAAILAQQGAPLMANLYPYFAYASDPTHISADYALFASSTPVVIDAGLDYYNLFDAMVDAFNSALEKINFGNVNIAVAETGWPTVGNEPYTSVQNAQTYNKNLMNHVTQSGSPKKPEYIMTVFYFEMFNEDLKPSAVEQNFGFFYPTMQPVYPFW
;
A
#
# COMPACT_ATOMS: atom_id res chain seq x y z
N MET A 1 -5.79 -78.44 -6.04
CA MET A 1 -4.62 -77.65 -5.63
C MET A 1 -4.64 -76.35 -6.42
N SER A 2 -4.46 -75.22 -5.73
CA SER A 2 -4.38 -73.83 -6.23
C SER A 2 -3.40 -73.65 -7.41
N PRO A 3 -3.41 -72.52 -8.19
CA PRO A 3 -3.82 -71.18 -7.75
C PRO A 3 -4.62 -70.31 -8.74
N ARG A 4 -5.19 -69.25 -8.14
CA ARG A 4 -5.78 -68.06 -8.75
C ARG A 4 -4.69 -67.23 -9.43
N PHE A 5 -4.97 -66.66 -10.60
CA PHE A 5 -4.27 -65.48 -11.11
C PHE A 5 -5.29 -64.39 -11.42
N SER A 6 -5.30 -63.40 -10.53
CA SER A 6 -6.00 -62.14 -10.64
C SER A 6 -5.33 -61.26 -11.70
N GLY A 7 -6.15 -60.47 -12.42
CA GLY A 7 -5.75 -59.69 -13.58
C GLY A 7 -4.80 -58.52 -13.30
N LEU A 8 -4.17 -58.09 -14.38
CA LEU A 8 -3.60 -56.75 -14.53
C LEU A 8 -4.33 -56.04 -15.66
N LEU A 9 -5.22 -55.11 -15.32
CA LEU A 9 -5.63 -54.01 -16.18
C LEU A 9 -4.66 -52.85 -15.88
N VAL A 10 -3.74 -52.58 -16.81
CA VAL A 10 -2.88 -51.40 -16.76
C VAL A 10 -3.71 -50.22 -17.26
N SER A 11 -4.21 -49.40 -16.35
CA SER A 11 -4.81 -48.10 -16.68
C SER A 11 -3.70 -47.04 -16.63
N ALA A 12 -3.28 -46.55 -17.79
CA ALA A 12 -2.34 -45.44 -17.90
C ALA A 12 -3.05 -44.14 -17.54
N MET A 13 -2.75 -43.58 -16.37
CA MET A 13 -3.24 -42.29 -15.92
C MET A 13 -2.27 -41.21 -16.41
N VAL A 14 -2.68 -40.43 -17.40
CA VAL A 14 -1.96 -39.22 -17.83
C VAL A 14 -2.16 -38.17 -16.74
N LEU A 15 -1.14 -37.94 -15.91
CA LEU A 15 -1.10 -36.75 -15.05
C LEU A 15 -0.83 -35.53 -15.94
N LEU A 16 -1.91 -34.84 -16.30
CA LEU A 16 -1.83 -33.48 -16.80
C LEU A 16 -1.60 -32.58 -15.58
N THR A 17 -0.34 -32.36 -15.20
CA THR A 17 0.00 -31.27 -14.28
C THR A 17 -0.22 -29.97 -15.03
N GLN A 18 -1.42 -29.40 -14.90
CA GLN A 18 -1.61 -27.99 -15.16
C GLN A 18 -0.72 -27.25 -14.16
N PHE A 19 0.38 -26.68 -14.65
CA PHE A 19 0.97 -25.52 -14.00
C PHE A 19 -0.07 -24.41 -14.11
N LEU A 20 -1.01 -24.39 -13.17
CA LEU A 20 -1.65 -23.15 -12.80
C LEU A 20 -0.50 -22.29 -12.29
N SER A 21 -0.05 -21.35 -13.11
CA SER A 21 0.60 -20.16 -12.59
C SER A 21 -0.40 -19.57 -11.61
N VAL A 22 -0.22 -19.86 -10.33
CA VAL A 22 -0.83 -19.09 -9.26
C VAL A 22 -0.10 -17.76 -9.32
N THR A 23 -0.47 -16.90 -10.27
CA THR A 23 -0.43 -15.46 -10.03
C THR A 23 -1.52 -15.24 -9.00
N GLY A 24 -1.22 -15.62 -7.75
CA GLY A 24 -2.07 -15.22 -6.65
C GLY A 24 -2.11 -13.70 -6.71
N ASP A 25 -3.31 -13.14 -6.68
CA ASP A 25 -3.56 -11.74 -6.33
C ASP A 25 -2.77 -11.47 -5.03
N SER A 26 -1.49 -11.13 -5.13
CA SER A 26 -0.69 -10.86 -3.97
C SER A 26 -1.15 -9.49 -3.51
N ASN A 27 -1.66 -9.41 -2.29
CA ASN A 27 -1.99 -8.14 -1.66
C ASN A 27 -0.73 -7.33 -1.31
N ILE A 28 0.42 -7.69 -1.87
CA ILE A 28 1.73 -7.12 -1.59
C ILE A 28 2.17 -6.28 -2.78
N GLY A 29 2.47 -5.02 -2.50
CA GLY A 29 3.08 -4.12 -3.46
C GLY A 29 4.36 -3.50 -2.93
N VAL A 30 5.08 -2.85 -3.83
CA VAL A 30 6.23 -2.00 -3.49
C VAL A 30 6.06 -0.64 -4.15
N CYS A 31 6.43 0.41 -3.43
CA CYS A 31 6.48 1.76 -3.97
C CYS A 31 7.66 1.90 -4.93
N TYR A 32 7.41 2.41 -6.13
CA TYR A 32 8.45 2.79 -7.08
C TYR A 32 8.69 4.29 -6.97
N GLY A 33 9.60 4.67 -6.08
CA GLY A 33 10.16 6.01 -5.98
C GLY A 33 11.16 6.30 -7.11
N LEU A 34 11.18 7.55 -7.58
CA LEU A 34 12.05 8.05 -8.67
C LEU A 34 12.88 9.29 -8.27
N ASN A 35 12.98 9.60 -6.98
CA ASN A 35 13.82 10.68 -6.42
C ASN A 35 15.29 10.24 -6.31
N GLY A 36 15.88 9.79 -7.42
CA GLY A 36 17.30 9.47 -7.51
C GLY A 36 17.84 9.72 -8.92
N ASP A 37 19.11 10.13 -9.03
CA ASP A 37 19.76 10.38 -10.34
C ASP A 37 20.58 9.19 -10.87
N ASN A 38 20.57 8.08 -10.12
CA ASN A 38 21.37 6.88 -10.35
C ASN A 38 20.53 5.60 -10.50
N LEU A 39 19.20 5.74 -10.63
CA LEU A 39 18.26 4.62 -10.67
C LEU A 39 18.32 3.83 -12.00
N PRO A 40 18.00 2.52 -12.01
CA PRO A 40 17.92 1.71 -13.23
C PRO A 40 16.85 2.20 -14.20
N SER A 41 16.91 1.70 -15.44
CA SER A 41 15.86 1.97 -16.43
C SER A 41 14.51 1.39 -15.99
N PRO A 42 13.37 2.03 -16.33
CA PRO A 42 12.05 1.51 -15.98
C PRO A 42 11.83 0.05 -16.40
N THR A 43 12.32 -0.35 -17.58
CA THR A 43 12.26 -1.74 -18.05
C THR A 43 12.97 -2.71 -17.11
N ASP A 44 14.17 -2.37 -16.65
CA ASP A 44 14.93 -3.20 -15.72
C ASP A 44 14.23 -3.28 -14.35
N VAL A 45 13.64 -2.16 -13.91
CA VAL A 45 12.85 -2.13 -12.67
C VAL A 45 11.61 -3.01 -12.78
N ILE A 46 10.82 -2.92 -13.86
CA ILE A 46 9.64 -3.79 -14.04
C ILE A 46 10.03 -5.27 -14.10
N ASN A 47 11.18 -5.60 -14.71
CA ASN A 47 11.72 -6.96 -14.67
C ASN A 47 12.11 -7.40 -13.26
N LEU A 48 12.64 -6.49 -12.44
CA LEU A 48 12.97 -6.75 -11.04
C LEU A 48 11.73 -6.96 -10.17
N TYR A 49 10.64 -6.21 -10.41
CA TYR A 49 9.34 -6.47 -9.78
C TYR A 49 8.87 -7.91 -10.06
N LYS A 50 8.95 -8.33 -11.33
CA LYS A 50 8.58 -9.69 -11.76
C LYS A 50 9.45 -10.77 -11.15
N SER A 51 10.78 -10.61 -11.17
CA SER A 51 11.70 -11.60 -10.60
C SER A 51 11.60 -11.70 -9.08
N SER A 52 11.18 -10.61 -8.42
CA SER A 52 10.91 -10.54 -6.97
C SER A 52 9.49 -10.97 -6.60
N GLN A 53 8.67 -11.42 -7.57
CA GLN A 53 7.28 -11.85 -7.37
C GLN A 53 6.37 -10.78 -6.72
N ILE A 54 6.68 -9.50 -6.95
CA ILE A 54 5.87 -8.37 -6.48
C ILE A 54 4.71 -8.19 -7.44
N GLY A 55 3.48 -8.20 -6.94
CA GLY A 55 2.26 -8.13 -7.78
C GLY A 55 1.73 -6.71 -7.99
N ASN A 56 1.91 -5.82 -7.01
CA ASN A 56 1.40 -4.45 -7.07
C ASN A 56 2.53 -3.42 -7.08
N LEU A 57 2.34 -2.34 -7.82
CA LEU A 57 3.30 -1.23 -7.92
C LEU A 57 2.58 0.09 -7.62
N ARG A 58 3.17 0.95 -6.79
CA ARG A 58 2.67 2.31 -6.54
C ARG A 58 3.59 3.36 -7.13
N LEU A 59 3.03 4.27 -7.93
CA LEU A 59 3.65 5.47 -8.47
C LEU A 59 3.07 6.73 -7.84
N TYR A 60 3.91 7.75 -7.71
CA TYR A 60 3.54 9.04 -7.11
C TYR A 60 3.05 10.08 -8.12
N GLN A 61 3.27 9.83 -9.41
CA GLN A 61 2.77 10.62 -10.54
C GLN A 61 2.84 9.79 -11.84
N PRO A 62 2.13 10.18 -12.93
CA PRO A 62 2.27 9.54 -14.23
C PRO A 62 3.62 9.85 -14.88
N TYR A 63 4.51 8.86 -14.90
CA TYR A 63 5.75 8.87 -15.67
C TYR A 63 5.54 8.11 -16.98
N PRO A 64 5.50 8.78 -18.15
CA PRO A 64 5.25 8.11 -19.43
C PRO A 64 6.20 6.94 -19.71
N GLU A 65 7.49 7.10 -19.39
CA GLU A 65 8.51 6.07 -19.57
C GLU A 65 8.28 4.83 -18.69
N VAL A 66 7.73 5.00 -17.49
CA VAL A 66 7.36 3.88 -16.60
C VAL A 66 6.07 3.23 -17.09
N LEU A 67 5.08 4.01 -17.52
CA LEU A 67 3.83 3.51 -18.07
C LEU A 67 4.05 2.68 -19.35
N GLU A 68 5.00 3.10 -20.21
CA GLU A 68 5.41 2.29 -21.36
C GLU A 68 6.09 0.98 -20.95
N ALA A 69 6.96 0.99 -19.94
CA ALA A 69 7.59 -0.22 -19.41
C ALA A 69 6.58 -1.17 -18.71
N LEU A 70 5.47 -0.65 -18.21
CA LEU A 70 4.41 -1.41 -17.56
C LEU A 70 3.50 -2.18 -18.52
N ARG A 71 3.51 -1.85 -19.82
CA ARG A 71 2.65 -2.52 -20.81
C ARG A 71 2.89 -4.04 -20.83
N GLY A 72 1.82 -4.81 -20.67
CA GLY A 72 1.88 -6.27 -20.63
C GLY A 72 2.66 -6.83 -19.44
N SER A 73 2.91 -6.02 -18.41
CA SER A 73 3.65 -6.48 -17.22
C SER A 73 2.83 -7.41 -16.34
N GLY A 74 1.50 -7.21 -16.30
CA GLY A 74 0.60 -7.90 -15.36
C GLY A 74 0.69 -7.39 -13.91
N LEU A 75 1.43 -6.31 -13.66
CA LEU A 75 1.47 -5.65 -12.36
C LEU A 75 0.23 -4.78 -12.18
N ALA A 76 -0.42 -4.86 -11.02
CA ALA A 76 -1.51 -3.96 -10.67
C ALA A 76 -0.94 -2.62 -10.18
N VAL A 77 -1.45 -1.51 -10.72
CA VAL A 77 -0.85 -0.18 -10.55
C VAL A 77 -1.75 0.72 -9.70
N ALA A 78 -1.16 1.30 -8.66
CA ALA A 78 -1.68 2.48 -7.96
C ALA A 78 -0.94 3.74 -8.47
N ILE A 79 -1.67 4.75 -8.93
CA ILE A 79 -1.08 5.99 -9.46
C ILE A 79 -1.98 7.20 -9.21
N GLY A 80 -1.42 8.39 -9.10
CA GLY A 80 -2.21 9.61 -8.86
C GLY A 80 -1.69 10.82 -9.63
N PRO A 81 -2.47 11.92 -9.71
CA PRO A 81 -1.95 13.21 -10.11
C PRO A 81 -0.98 13.75 -9.05
N LEU A 82 -0.22 14.78 -9.42
CA LEU A 82 0.52 15.56 -8.43
C LEU A 82 -0.45 16.25 -7.46
N ASN A 83 -0.04 16.42 -6.21
CA ASN A 83 -0.84 17.11 -5.19
C ASN A 83 -1.31 18.51 -5.66
N ASN A 84 -0.45 19.24 -6.36
CA ASN A 84 -0.75 20.59 -6.85
C ASN A 84 -1.83 20.64 -7.94
N ASP A 85 -2.13 19.53 -8.61
CA ASP A 85 -3.15 19.46 -9.64
C ASP A 85 -4.56 19.25 -9.05
N ILE A 86 -4.65 18.77 -7.81
CA ILE A 86 -5.92 18.38 -7.16
C ILE A 86 -6.95 19.51 -7.16
N PRO A 87 -6.63 20.78 -6.84
CA PRO A 87 -7.62 21.86 -6.88
C PRO A 87 -8.23 22.06 -8.27
N ASN A 88 -7.42 21.96 -9.32
CA ASN A 88 -7.90 22.10 -10.70
C ASN A 88 -8.80 20.91 -11.09
N LEU A 89 -8.39 19.69 -10.74
CA LEU A 89 -9.19 18.48 -10.97
C LEU A 89 -10.52 18.50 -10.22
N ALA A 90 -10.56 19.14 -9.05
CA ALA A 90 -11.79 19.32 -8.27
C ALA A 90 -12.72 20.38 -8.86
N ALA A 91 -12.15 21.48 -9.37
CA ALA A 91 -12.91 22.63 -9.87
C ALA A 91 -13.48 22.42 -11.29
N ASP A 92 -12.83 21.60 -12.12
CA ASP A 92 -13.20 21.42 -13.53
C ASP A 92 -13.23 19.94 -13.95
N GLN A 93 -14.42 19.46 -14.34
CA GLN A 93 -14.60 18.11 -14.89
C GLN A 93 -13.80 17.90 -16.18
N ASN A 94 -13.58 18.93 -17.00
CA ASN A 94 -12.78 18.81 -18.22
C ASN A 94 -11.30 18.59 -17.90
N ALA A 95 -10.80 19.16 -16.80
CA ALA A 95 -9.44 18.89 -16.33
C ALA A 95 -9.28 17.42 -15.92
N ALA A 96 -10.25 16.85 -15.21
CA ALA A 96 -10.25 15.43 -14.87
C ALA A 96 -10.34 14.52 -16.11
N ASN A 97 -11.21 14.87 -17.07
CA ASN A 97 -11.29 14.17 -18.36
C ASN A 97 -9.95 14.20 -19.11
N ALA A 98 -9.30 15.36 -19.16
CA ALA A 98 -8.01 15.52 -19.82
C ALA A 98 -6.92 14.70 -19.12
N TRP A 99 -6.90 14.68 -17.78
CA TRP A 99 -5.94 13.88 -17.02
C TRP A 99 -6.11 12.37 -17.30
N VAL A 100 -7.34 11.85 -17.27
CA VAL A 100 -7.62 10.44 -17.58
C VAL A 100 -7.28 10.10 -19.03
N ASN A 101 -7.64 10.95 -19.98
CA ASN A 101 -7.35 10.74 -21.41
C ASN A 101 -5.86 10.80 -21.74
N THR A 102 -5.07 11.51 -20.93
CA THR A 102 -3.61 11.62 -21.13
C THR A 102 -2.87 10.48 -20.45
N ASN A 103 -3.25 10.14 -19.21
CA ASN A 103 -2.42 9.29 -18.35
C ASN A 103 -2.91 7.84 -18.24
N ILE A 104 -4.19 7.58 -18.48
CA ILE A 104 -4.80 6.26 -18.27
C ILE A 104 -5.24 5.64 -19.61
N VAL A 105 -6.03 6.37 -20.40
CA VAL A 105 -6.63 5.84 -21.65
C VAL A 105 -5.60 5.27 -22.64
N PRO A 106 -4.41 5.87 -22.86
CA PRO A 106 -3.44 5.33 -23.82
C PRO A 106 -2.83 3.97 -23.41
N TYR A 107 -3.00 3.59 -22.15
CA TYR A 107 -2.40 2.40 -21.55
C TYR A 107 -3.45 1.39 -21.07
N LYS A 108 -4.74 1.71 -21.18
CA LYS A 108 -5.85 0.97 -20.55
C LYS A 108 -5.96 -0.51 -20.94
N ASP A 109 -5.47 -0.88 -22.12
CA ASP A 109 -5.55 -2.25 -22.64
C ASP A 109 -4.31 -3.08 -22.26
N ASP A 110 -3.22 -2.44 -21.79
CA ASP A 110 -1.93 -3.07 -21.54
C ASP A 110 -1.42 -2.91 -20.09
N VAL A 111 -1.94 -1.94 -19.33
CA VAL A 111 -1.56 -1.63 -17.95
C VAL A 111 -2.76 -1.84 -17.04
N ASP A 112 -2.57 -2.64 -15.99
CA ASP A 112 -3.62 -2.97 -15.02
C ASP A 112 -3.72 -1.88 -13.95
N PHE A 113 -4.40 -0.77 -14.27
CA PHE A 113 -4.68 0.26 -13.28
C PHE A 113 -5.75 -0.23 -12.30
N LYS A 114 -5.34 -0.45 -11.05
CA LYS A 114 -6.23 -0.92 -9.99
C LYS A 114 -6.68 0.21 -9.07
N TRP A 115 -5.83 1.23 -8.87
CA TRP A 115 -6.15 2.39 -8.03
C TRP A 115 -5.69 3.72 -8.63
N ILE A 116 -6.56 4.72 -8.59
CA ILE A 116 -6.18 6.12 -8.74
C ILE A 116 -6.14 6.79 -7.36
N THR A 117 -4.99 7.30 -6.94
CA THR A 117 -4.81 7.95 -5.63
C THR A 117 -4.87 9.48 -5.74
N ILE A 118 -5.95 10.10 -5.29
CA ILE A 118 -6.14 11.56 -5.29
C ILE A 118 -5.51 12.15 -4.04
N GLY A 119 -4.24 12.50 -4.16
CA GLY A 119 -3.43 13.11 -3.12
C GLY A 119 -2.66 12.12 -2.25
N ASN A 120 -1.48 12.57 -1.82
CA ASN A 120 -0.60 11.91 -0.88
C ASN A 120 -0.36 12.83 0.32
N GLU A 121 -0.93 12.46 1.47
CA GLU A 121 -0.83 13.18 2.75
C GLU A 121 -1.27 14.65 2.69
N VAL A 122 -2.24 14.97 1.84
CA VAL A 122 -2.79 16.33 1.72
C VAL A 122 -3.89 16.64 2.73
N ILE A 123 -4.26 15.66 3.56
CA ILE A 123 -5.27 15.75 4.62
C ILE A 123 -4.59 15.44 5.96
N PRO A 124 -4.56 16.39 6.92
CA PRO A 124 -5.03 17.78 6.83
C PRO A 124 -4.14 18.64 5.93
N GLY A 125 -4.67 19.76 5.46
CA GLY A 125 -3.87 20.72 4.69
C GLY A 125 -4.71 21.64 3.80
N PRO A 126 -4.06 22.60 3.13
CA PRO A 126 -4.75 23.58 2.26
C PRO A 126 -5.43 22.94 1.04
N LEU A 127 -5.02 21.73 0.66
CA LEU A 127 -5.58 21.00 -0.47
C LEU A 127 -6.71 20.03 -0.06
N ALA A 128 -6.93 19.82 1.24
CA ALA A 128 -7.82 18.79 1.76
C ALA A 128 -9.26 18.92 1.23
N SER A 129 -9.80 20.13 1.22
CA SER A 129 -11.19 20.40 0.77
C SER A 129 -11.43 20.07 -0.71
N SER A 130 -10.36 20.03 -1.53
CA SER A 130 -10.44 19.70 -2.95
C SER A 130 -10.48 18.20 -3.22
N VAL A 131 -10.04 17.35 -2.26
CA VAL A 131 -9.90 15.91 -2.48
C VAL A 131 -11.23 15.23 -2.88
N PRO A 132 -12.35 15.40 -2.15
CA PRO A 132 -13.61 14.75 -2.53
C PRO A 132 -14.13 15.17 -3.91
N GLY A 133 -13.96 16.46 -4.26
CA GLY A 133 -14.35 16.98 -5.58
C GLY A 133 -13.53 16.35 -6.71
N ALA A 134 -12.20 16.28 -6.54
CA ALA A 134 -11.31 15.65 -7.51
C ALA A 134 -11.58 14.15 -7.65
N MET A 135 -11.85 13.44 -6.54
CA MET A 135 -12.23 12.02 -6.58
C MET A 135 -13.49 11.78 -7.43
N ASN A 136 -14.54 12.57 -7.22
CA ASN A 136 -15.77 12.46 -8.00
C ASN A 136 -15.55 12.76 -9.49
N ASN A 137 -14.79 13.82 -9.81
CA ASN A 137 -14.54 14.17 -11.21
C ASN A 137 -13.69 13.10 -11.92
N ILE A 138 -12.72 12.50 -11.23
CA ILE A 138 -11.92 11.39 -11.78
C ILE A 138 -12.77 10.12 -11.95
N LEU A 139 -13.65 9.79 -11.01
CA LEU A 139 -14.60 8.69 -11.17
C LEU A 139 -15.49 8.88 -12.40
N ASN A 140 -16.03 10.08 -12.61
CA ASN A 140 -16.84 10.40 -13.79
C ASN A 140 -16.03 10.29 -15.10
N ALA A 141 -14.78 10.74 -15.09
CA ALA A 141 -13.89 10.66 -16.25
C ALA A 141 -13.55 9.20 -16.61
N LEU A 142 -13.25 8.37 -15.61
CA LEU A 142 -13.03 6.93 -15.79
C LEU A 142 -14.27 6.23 -16.34
N ALA A 143 -15.44 6.51 -15.77
CA ALA A 143 -16.71 5.94 -16.24
C ALA A 143 -17.01 6.34 -17.70
N THR A 144 -16.76 7.59 -18.07
CA THR A 144 -16.91 8.09 -19.46
C THR A 144 -15.96 7.38 -20.42
N ALA A 145 -14.74 7.05 -19.97
CA ALA A 145 -13.77 6.28 -20.73
C ALA A 145 -14.07 4.76 -20.77
N GLY A 146 -15.13 4.30 -20.09
CA GLY A 146 -15.50 2.89 -20.00
C GLY A 146 -14.59 2.07 -19.07
N LEU A 147 -13.92 2.72 -18.11
CA LEU A 147 -12.96 2.11 -17.20
C LEU A 147 -13.56 1.91 -15.80
N GLN A 148 -13.26 0.76 -15.19
CA GLN A 148 -13.63 0.44 -13.82
C GLN A 148 -12.36 0.37 -12.97
N VAL A 149 -11.89 1.53 -12.50
CA VAL A 149 -10.71 1.67 -11.63
C VAL A 149 -11.16 2.29 -10.32
N MET A 150 -10.68 1.77 -9.19
CA MET A 150 -11.00 2.34 -7.88
C MET A 150 -10.30 3.69 -7.71
N VAL A 151 -11.00 4.66 -7.12
CA VAL A 151 -10.44 5.98 -6.78
C VAL A 151 -10.38 6.11 -5.27
N THR A 152 -9.19 6.34 -4.74
CA THR A 152 -8.95 6.52 -3.30
C THR A 152 -8.10 7.76 -3.03
N THR A 153 -7.74 8.01 -1.78
CA THR A 153 -6.78 9.03 -1.35
C THR A 153 -5.83 8.40 -0.34
N VAL A 154 -4.63 8.98 -0.20
CA VAL A 154 -3.62 8.50 0.74
C VAL A 154 -3.47 9.50 1.88
N VAL A 155 -3.73 9.05 3.10
CA VAL A 155 -3.58 9.85 4.33
C VAL A 155 -2.41 9.36 5.19
N SER A 156 -1.92 10.18 6.11
CA SER A 156 -1.02 9.73 7.18
C SER A 156 -1.66 9.88 8.55
N GLY A 157 -0.96 9.44 9.59
CA GLY A 157 -1.41 9.57 10.98
C GLY A 157 -1.77 11.02 11.38
N SER A 158 -1.29 12.02 10.63
CA SER A 158 -1.66 13.44 10.81
C SER A 158 -3.15 13.74 10.61
N ALA A 159 -3.88 12.88 9.88
CA ALA A 159 -5.33 12.98 9.74
C ALA A 159 -6.08 12.66 11.05
N LEU A 160 -5.46 11.94 11.98
CA LEU A 160 -6.05 11.58 13.26
C LEU A 160 -5.80 12.67 14.30
N GLY A 161 -6.85 13.02 15.05
CA GLY A 161 -6.75 13.85 16.26
C GLY A 161 -6.50 13.01 17.52
N ALA A 162 -6.87 11.73 17.49
CA ALA A 162 -6.58 10.75 18.52
C ALA A 162 -6.27 9.41 17.87
N SER A 163 -5.28 8.69 18.39
CA SER A 163 -4.86 7.36 17.90
C SER A 163 -4.54 6.37 19.02
N TYR A 164 -4.52 6.82 20.29
CA TYR A 164 -4.23 5.99 21.44
C TYR A 164 -5.30 6.14 22.55
N PRO A 165 -5.81 5.02 23.10
CA PRO A 165 -5.65 3.66 22.56
C PRO A 165 -6.38 3.52 21.20
N PRO A 166 -6.18 2.43 20.42
CA PRO A 166 -6.73 2.30 19.06
C PRO A 166 -8.25 2.56 18.94
N SER A 167 -9.05 2.12 19.91
CA SER A 167 -10.50 2.37 19.98
C SER A 167 -10.86 3.85 20.14
N ALA A 168 -9.94 4.67 20.68
CA ALA A 168 -10.06 6.11 20.74
C ALA A 168 -9.72 6.80 19.40
N GLY A 169 -9.19 6.06 18.43
CA GLY A 169 -8.93 6.49 17.05
C GLY A 169 -10.01 7.37 16.47
N ALA A 170 -9.70 8.62 16.13
CA ALA A 170 -10.65 9.60 15.60
C ALA A 170 -9.94 10.59 14.68
N PHE A 171 -10.57 10.95 13.56
CA PHE A 171 -10.14 12.06 12.73
C PHE A 171 -10.15 13.37 13.54
N SER A 172 -9.19 14.26 13.27
CA SER A 172 -9.17 15.57 13.91
C SER A 172 -10.40 16.40 13.53
N SER A 173 -10.81 17.35 14.37
CA SER A 173 -12.00 18.18 14.13
C SER A 173 -12.00 18.82 12.74
N ASP A 174 -10.83 19.24 12.28
CA ASP A 174 -10.65 19.97 11.03
C ASP A 174 -10.67 19.04 9.81
N THR A 175 -10.40 17.75 10.00
CA THR A 175 -10.39 16.74 8.93
C THR A 175 -11.71 16.00 8.79
N VAL A 176 -12.53 15.94 9.85
CA VAL A 176 -13.82 15.23 9.85
C VAL A 176 -14.70 15.57 8.63
N PRO A 177 -14.92 16.85 8.24
CA PRO A 177 -15.76 17.16 7.09
C PRO A 177 -15.23 16.54 5.78
N THR A 178 -13.92 16.69 5.53
CA THR A 178 -13.27 16.14 4.35
C THR A 178 -13.28 14.61 4.36
N MET A 179 -12.91 14.00 5.49
CA MET A 179 -12.86 12.54 5.61
C MET A 179 -14.25 11.89 5.53
N THR A 180 -15.30 12.59 5.97
CA THR A 180 -16.70 12.17 5.75
C THR A 180 -17.03 12.13 4.25
N GLY A 181 -16.64 13.16 3.49
CA GLY A 181 -16.82 13.20 2.05
C GLY A 181 -16.03 12.10 1.32
N VAL A 182 -14.76 11.91 1.70
CA VAL A 182 -13.91 10.84 1.17
C VAL A 182 -14.53 9.47 1.46
N ALA A 183 -14.88 9.18 2.72
CA ALA A 183 -15.39 7.89 3.13
C ALA A 183 -16.73 7.54 2.45
N ALA A 184 -17.58 8.53 2.19
CA ALA A 184 -18.81 8.34 1.41
C ALA A 184 -18.51 7.88 -0.03
N ILE A 185 -17.53 8.48 -0.70
CA ILE A 185 -17.12 8.12 -2.06
C ILE A 185 -16.50 6.72 -2.07
N LEU A 186 -15.65 6.40 -1.09
CA LEU A 186 -15.02 5.08 -0.96
C LEU A 186 -16.07 3.97 -0.76
N ALA A 187 -17.05 4.21 0.12
CA ALA A 187 -18.12 3.26 0.41
C ALA A 187 -19.00 2.95 -0.80
N GLN A 188 -19.24 3.93 -1.70
CA GLN A 188 -20.07 3.74 -2.89
C GLN A 188 -19.44 2.79 -3.93
N GLN A 189 -18.12 2.79 -4.03
CA GLN A 189 -17.37 1.99 -5.00
C GLN A 189 -16.69 0.76 -4.38
N GLY A 190 -16.78 0.57 -3.06
CA GLY A 190 -16.11 -0.51 -2.35
C GLY A 190 -14.58 -0.37 -2.31
N ALA A 191 -14.04 0.85 -2.42
CA ALA A 191 -12.60 1.10 -2.38
C ALA A 191 -12.10 1.25 -0.94
N PRO A 192 -10.85 0.83 -0.63
CA PRO A 192 -10.25 1.08 0.67
C PRO A 192 -9.80 2.54 0.79
N LEU A 193 -9.74 3.06 2.02
CA LEU A 193 -8.92 4.24 2.34
C LEU A 193 -7.47 3.80 2.40
N MET A 194 -6.58 4.48 1.68
CA MET A 194 -5.15 4.20 1.76
C MET A 194 -4.48 5.04 2.84
N ALA A 195 -3.58 4.43 3.61
CA ALA A 195 -2.84 5.11 4.66
C ALA A 195 -1.33 4.79 4.62
N ASN A 196 -0.50 5.81 4.83
CA ASN A 196 0.92 5.68 5.07
C ASN A 196 1.14 5.39 6.57
N LEU A 197 1.60 4.19 6.90
CA LEU A 197 1.73 3.69 8.27
C LEU A 197 3.17 3.29 8.57
N TYR A 198 3.83 4.04 9.44
CA TYR A 198 5.24 3.84 9.77
C TYR A 198 5.46 3.68 11.28
N PRO A 199 5.42 2.45 11.81
CA PRO A 199 5.85 2.16 13.18
C PRO A 199 7.24 2.70 13.51
N TYR A 200 8.15 2.73 12.52
CA TYR A 200 9.48 3.32 12.66
C TYR A 200 9.45 4.75 13.19
N PHE A 201 8.69 5.67 12.57
CA PHE A 201 8.69 7.08 12.97
C PHE A 201 8.14 7.26 14.38
N ALA A 202 7.06 6.54 14.70
CA ALA A 202 6.48 6.57 16.05
C ALA A 202 7.49 6.08 17.09
N TYR A 203 8.14 4.94 16.85
CA TYR A 203 9.19 4.39 17.72
C TYR A 203 10.38 5.34 17.88
N ALA A 204 10.95 5.84 16.77
CA ALA A 204 12.12 6.71 16.80
C ALA A 204 11.83 8.04 17.50
N SER A 205 10.59 8.54 17.44
CA SER A 205 10.19 9.80 18.08
C SER A 205 9.90 9.67 19.58
N ASP A 206 9.44 8.50 20.04
CA ASP A 206 9.14 8.22 21.44
C ASP A 206 9.56 6.80 21.86
N PRO A 207 10.88 6.52 21.89
CA PRO A 207 11.40 5.20 22.24
C PRO A 207 11.23 4.89 23.74
N THR A 208 10.80 5.88 24.55
CA THR A 208 10.52 5.70 25.97
C THR A 208 9.19 5.03 26.24
N HIS A 209 8.18 5.28 25.38
CA HIS A 209 6.86 4.69 25.53
C HIS A 209 6.54 3.65 24.46
N ILE A 210 7.22 3.68 23.32
CA ILE A 210 7.10 2.68 22.25
C ILE A 210 8.36 1.83 22.28
N SER A 211 8.23 0.54 22.58
CA SER A 211 9.37 -0.37 22.56
C SER A 211 9.71 -0.81 21.13
N ALA A 212 10.98 -1.19 20.93
CA ALA A 212 11.41 -1.79 19.67
C ALA A 212 10.61 -3.07 19.36
N ASP A 213 10.37 -3.92 20.37
CA ASP A 213 9.62 -5.16 20.20
C ASP A 213 8.18 -4.93 19.71
N TYR A 214 7.55 -3.86 20.17
CA TYR A 214 6.21 -3.47 19.71
C TYR A 214 6.23 -2.97 18.26
N ALA A 215 7.23 -2.15 17.90
CA ALA A 215 7.35 -1.59 16.55
C ALA A 215 7.82 -2.62 15.50
N LEU A 216 8.58 -3.65 15.91
CA LEU A 216 9.20 -4.66 15.05
C LEU A 216 8.44 -6.00 15.01
N PHE A 217 7.20 -6.05 15.52
CA PHE A 217 6.40 -7.29 15.62
C PHE A 217 7.08 -8.42 16.41
N ALA A 218 7.88 -8.08 17.42
CA ALA A 218 8.63 -9.05 18.23
C ALA A 218 8.04 -9.26 19.64
N SER A 219 6.99 -8.52 20.02
CA SER A 219 6.36 -8.70 21.33
C SER A 219 5.67 -10.06 21.45
N SER A 220 5.94 -10.77 22.55
CA SER A 220 5.30 -12.06 22.89
C SER A 220 4.07 -11.92 23.80
N THR A 221 3.83 -10.71 24.32
CA THR A 221 2.66 -10.37 25.13
C THR A 221 1.95 -9.15 24.55
N PRO A 222 0.63 -8.99 24.75
CA PRO A 222 -0.07 -7.77 24.35
C PRO A 222 0.60 -6.54 24.97
N VAL A 223 0.92 -5.55 24.14
CA VAL A 223 1.47 -4.25 24.60
C VAL A 223 0.34 -3.29 24.92
N VAL A 224 -0.74 -3.34 24.15
CA VAL A 224 -1.97 -2.61 24.41
C VAL A 224 -3.13 -3.60 24.46
N ILE A 225 -3.92 -3.56 25.53
CA ILE A 225 -5.20 -4.26 25.64
C ILE A 225 -6.28 -3.20 25.65
N ASP A 226 -7.10 -3.17 24.62
CA ASP A 226 -8.05 -2.08 24.40
C ASP A 226 -9.37 -2.58 23.82
N ALA A 227 -10.48 -2.22 24.47
CA ALA A 227 -11.84 -2.64 24.10
C ALA A 227 -12.01 -4.17 23.88
N GLY A 228 -11.22 -5.00 24.59
CA GLY A 228 -11.23 -6.46 24.44
C GLY A 228 -10.40 -6.99 23.27
N LEU A 229 -9.59 -6.15 22.63
CA LEU A 229 -8.63 -6.51 21.58
C LEU A 229 -7.21 -6.40 22.11
N ASP A 230 -6.38 -7.37 21.73
CA ASP A 230 -4.96 -7.45 22.11
C ASP A 230 -4.09 -7.00 20.94
N TYR A 231 -3.26 -5.98 21.17
CA TYR A 231 -2.31 -5.46 20.19
C TYR A 231 -0.89 -5.86 20.58
N TYR A 232 -0.31 -6.76 19.80
CA TYR A 232 1.06 -7.25 19.96
C TYR A 232 2.08 -6.40 19.18
N ASN A 233 1.62 -5.65 18.18
CA ASN A 233 2.47 -4.82 17.34
C ASN A 233 1.83 -3.44 17.08
N LEU A 234 2.67 -2.44 16.83
CA LEU A 234 2.22 -1.06 16.64
C LEU A 234 1.49 -0.86 15.31
N PHE A 235 1.81 -1.64 14.29
CA PHE A 235 1.16 -1.56 12.99
C PHE A 235 -0.35 -1.82 13.09
N ASP A 236 -0.75 -2.88 13.79
CA ASP A 236 -2.15 -3.22 14.04
C ASP A 236 -2.87 -2.11 14.80
N ALA A 237 -2.22 -1.55 15.83
CA ALA A 237 -2.78 -0.43 16.58
C ALA A 237 -2.99 0.81 15.70
N MET A 238 -2.07 1.09 14.77
CA MET A 238 -2.21 2.18 13.79
C MET A 238 -3.36 1.91 12.81
N VAL A 239 -3.47 0.70 12.26
CA VAL A 239 -4.57 0.30 11.38
C VAL A 239 -5.91 0.46 12.10
N ASP A 240 -6.01 -0.01 13.35
CA ASP A 240 -7.26 0.01 14.09
C ASP A 240 -7.63 1.37 14.67
N ALA A 241 -6.66 2.28 14.82
CA ALA A 241 -6.94 3.69 15.04
C ALA A 241 -7.70 4.30 13.85
N PHE A 242 -7.32 3.98 12.61
CA PHE A 242 -8.06 4.41 11.42
C PHE A 242 -9.42 3.72 11.27
N ASN A 243 -9.51 2.40 11.52
CA ASN A 243 -10.80 1.71 11.51
C ASN A 243 -11.78 2.33 12.52
N SER A 244 -11.31 2.65 13.73
CA SER A 244 -12.12 3.30 14.77
C SER A 244 -12.50 4.73 14.38
N ALA A 245 -11.62 5.46 13.69
CA ALA A 245 -11.91 6.79 13.19
C ALA A 245 -13.02 6.79 12.13
N LEU A 246 -12.98 5.82 11.20
CA LEU A 246 -14.02 5.61 10.19
C LEU A 246 -15.37 5.24 10.82
N GLU A 247 -15.39 4.38 11.84
CA GLU A 247 -16.61 4.06 12.58
C GLU A 247 -17.26 5.31 13.21
N LYS A 248 -16.47 6.20 13.80
CA LYS A 248 -16.96 7.42 14.45
C LYS A 248 -17.59 8.43 13.49
N ILE A 249 -17.26 8.35 12.20
CA ILE A 249 -17.93 9.14 11.15
C ILE A 249 -18.97 8.32 10.37
N ASN A 250 -19.39 7.16 10.90
CA ASN A 250 -20.39 6.24 10.34
C ASN A 250 -19.99 5.52 9.03
N PHE A 251 -18.69 5.31 8.83
CA PHE A 251 -18.13 4.61 7.66
C PHE A 251 -17.27 3.40 8.03
N GLY A 252 -17.62 2.69 9.10
CA GLY A 252 -16.86 1.51 9.56
C GLY A 252 -16.73 0.36 8.54
N ASN A 253 -17.59 0.36 7.51
CA ASN A 253 -17.53 -0.58 6.39
C ASN A 253 -16.40 -0.27 5.38
N VAL A 254 -15.82 0.94 5.40
CA VAL A 254 -14.65 1.26 4.59
C VAL A 254 -13.44 0.55 5.19
N ASN A 255 -12.71 -0.18 4.35
CA ASN A 255 -11.51 -0.89 4.76
C ASN A 255 -10.26 -0.03 4.57
N ILE A 256 -9.16 -0.42 5.23
CA ILE A 256 -7.87 0.24 5.10
C ILE A 256 -7.01 -0.54 4.09
N ALA A 257 -6.25 0.16 3.27
CA ALA A 257 -5.09 -0.39 2.58
C ALA A 257 -3.87 0.41 3.02
N VAL A 258 -2.70 -0.23 3.09
CA VAL A 258 -1.47 0.46 3.48
C VAL A 258 -0.77 0.90 2.22
N ALA A 259 -0.75 2.21 1.98
CA ALA A 259 -0.16 2.81 0.80
C ALA A 259 1.36 2.96 0.91
N GLU A 260 1.88 2.99 2.14
CA GLU A 260 3.31 2.96 2.44
C GLU A 260 3.53 2.41 3.83
N THR A 261 4.58 1.60 3.96
CA THR A 261 5.16 1.23 5.23
C THR A 261 6.55 0.68 5.02
N GLY A 262 7.48 0.94 5.92
CA GLY A 262 8.86 0.51 5.76
C GLY A 262 9.71 0.89 6.95
N TRP A 263 10.99 0.55 6.87
CA TRP A 263 11.95 0.82 7.92
C TRP A 263 13.32 1.13 7.32
N PRO A 264 13.92 2.29 7.65
CA PRO A 264 15.17 2.71 7.03
C PRO A 264 16.38 1.98 7.61
N THR A 265 17.38 1.76 6.75
CA THR A 265 18.59 1.00 7.10
C THR A 265 19.70 1.86 7.71
N VAL A 266 19.68 3.18 7.48
CA VAL A 266 20.73 4.14 7.89
C VAL A 266 20.09 5.48 8.29
N GLY A 267 20.79 6.26 9.13
CA GLY A 267 20.56 7.70 9.27
C GLY A 267 20.02 8.16 10.62
N ASN A 268 19.65 7.24 11.51
CA ASN A 268 19.16 7.54 12.85
C ASN A 268 19.43 6.39 13.83
N GLU A 269 20.70 6.03 14.00
CA GLU A 269 21.13 5.01 14.97
C GLU A 269 20.76 5.43 16.41
N PRO A 270 20.33 4.49 17.28
CA PRO A 270 20.27 3.04 17.06
C PRO A 270 18.96 2.55 16.41
N TYR A 271 18.06 3.44 16.02
CA TYR A 271 16.71 3.10 15.53
C TYR A 271 16.72 2.60 14.08
N THR A 272 17.73 2.98 13.29
CA THR A 272 17.97 2.46 11.94
C THR A 272 19.10 1.45 11.92
N SER A 273 18.88 0.33 11.23
CA SER A 273 19.91 -0.62 10.85
C SER A 273 19.38 -1.56 9.77
N VAL A 274 20.28 -2.21 9.03
CA VAL A 274 19.91 -3.30 8.11
C VAL A 274 19.13 -4.40 8.84
N GLN A 275 19.52 -4.73 10.08
CA GLN A 275 18.86 -5.76 10.86
C GLN A 275 17.44 -5.37 11.26
N ASN A 276 17.21 -4.13 11.71
CA ASN A 276 15.88 -3.64 12.06
C ASN A 276 14.98 -3.61 10.83
N ALA A 277 15.48 -3.12 9.70
CA ALA A 277 14.71 -3.05 8.47
C ALA A 277 14.30 -4.44 7.96
N GLN A 278 15.24 -5.38 7.95
CA GLN A 278 14.95 -6.75 7.57
C GLN A 278 13.96 -7.41 8.54
N THR A 279 14.10 -7.17 9.84
CA THR A 279 13.19 -7.73 10.86
C THR A 279 11.77 -7.20 10.68
N TYR A 280 11.63 -5.87 10.57
CA TYR A 280 10.34 -5.21 10.36
C TYR A 280 9.63 -5.75 9.12
N ASN A 281 10.30 -5.69 7.97
CA ASN A 281 9.69 -6.05 6.70
C ASN A 281 9.33 -7.55 6.65
N LYS A 282 10.16 -8.44 7.21
CA LYS A 282 9.87 -9.90 7.24
C LYS A 282 8.70 -10.22 8.15
N ASN A 283 8.66 -9.61 9.34
CA ASN A 283 7.57 -9.87 10.27
C ASN A 283 6.26 -9.30 9.76
N LEU A 284 6.29 -8.11 9.14
CA LEU A 284 5.12 -7.55 8.46
C LEU A 284 4.62 -8.49 7.36
N MET A 285 5.50 -9.00 6.49
CA MET A 285 5.13 -9.94 5.42
C MET A 285 4.44 -11.17 5.97
N ASN A 286 5.03 -11.77 7.01
CA ASN A 286 4.45 -12.93 7.67
C ASN A 286 3.08 -12.62 8.28
N HIS A 287 2.90 -11.44 8.86
CA HIS A 287 1.65 -11.03 9.48
C HIS A 287 0.54 -10.77 8.45
N VAL A 288 0.77 -9.87 7.48
CA VAL A 288 -0.28 -9.39 6.56
C VAL A 288 -0.68 -10.40 5.49
N THR A 289 0.07 -11.50 5.35
CA THR A 289 -0.30 -12.63 4.47
C THR A 289 -1.15 -13.68 5.19
N GLN A 290 -1.27 -13.61 6.51
CA GLN A 290 -1.99 -14.59 7.33
C GLN A 290 -3.26 -14.03 7.96
N SER A 291 -3.26 -12.75 8.35
CA SER A 291 -4.39 -12.11 9.02
C SER A 291 -4.48 -10.61 8.74
N GLY A 292 -5.66 -10.04 8.99
CA GLY A 292 -5.83 -8.60 9.19
C GLY A 292 -5.47 -8.16 10.61
N SER A 293 -5.91 -6.96 10.98
CA SER A 293 -5.75 -6.39 12.33
C SER A 293 -6.73 -7.00 13.34
N PRO A 294 -6.51 -6.85 14.67
CA PRO A 294 -7.42 -7.36 15.70
C PRO A 294 -8.89 -6.97 15.50
N LYS A 295 -9.18 -5.74 15.06
CA LYS A 295 -10.56 -5.28 14.82
C LYS A 295 -11.18 -5.82 13.53
N LYS A 296 -10.38 -6.18 12.53
CA LYS A 296 -10.83 -6.74 11.24
C LYS A 296 -9.95 -7.95 10.83
N PRO A 297 -9.99 -9.07 11.59
CA PRO A 297 -9.03 -10.16 11.44
C PRO A 297 -9.14 -10.91 10.10
N GLU A 298 -10.34 -10.96 9.53
CA GLU A 298 -10.62 -11.66 8.26
C GLU A 298 -10.28 -10.83 7.01
N TYR A 299 -9.93 -9.55 7.18
CA TYR A 299 -9.63 -8.67 6.06
C TYR A 299 -8.12 -8.62 5.78
N ILE A 300 -7.70 -9.39 4.79
CA ILE A 300 -6.33 -9.38 4.28
C ILE A 300 -6.14 -8.12 3.44
N MET A 301 -5.46 -7.13 4.02
CA MET A 301 -5.30 -5.81 3.41
C MET A 301 -4.22 -5.79 2.32
N THR A 302 -4.38 -4.93 1.32
CA THR A 302 -3.29 -4.56 0.42
C THR A 302 -2.26 -3.71 1.15
N VAL A 303 -0.97 -4.05 1.02
CA VAL A 303 0.16 -3.37 1.66
C VAL A 303 1.24 -3.07 0.62
N PHE A 304 1.59 -1.79 0.50
CA PHE A 304 2.72 -1.32 -0.28
C PHE A 304 3.91 -1.04 0.64
N TYR A 305 5.00 -1.78 0.44
CA TYR A 305 6.25 -1.52 1.14
C TYR A 305 6.98 -0.32 0.53
N PHE A 306 7.51 0.52 1.39
CA PHE A 306 8.37 1.64 1.05
C PHE A 306 9.83 1.26 1.32
N GLU A 307 10.68 1.08 0.31
CA GLU A 307 10.41 1.22 -1.14
C GLU A 307 11.38 0.40 -2.00
N MET A 308 11.24 0.46 -3.33
CA MET A 308 12.05 -0.36 -4.24
C MET A 308 13.56 -0.07 -4.12
N PHE A 309 13.94 1.21 -4.11
CA PHE A 309 15.35 1.63 -4.13
C PHE A 309 15.67 2.66 -3.07
N ASN A 310 16.93 2.70 -2.64
CA ASN A 310 17.46 3.88 -1.97
C ASN A 310 17.42 5.07 -2.95
N GLU A 311 16.84 6.19 -2.54
CA GLU A 311 16.60 7.38 -3.35
C GLU A 311 17.52 8.53 -2.90
N ASP A 312 18.62 8.78 -3.61
CA ASP A 312 19.70 9.65 -3.14
C ASP A 312 19.41 11.17 -3.18
N LEU A 313 18.37 11.59 -3.92
CA LEU A 313 17.94 13.00 -3.98
C LEU A 313 16.97 13.38 -2.85
N LYS A 314 16.63 12.45 -1.96
CA LYS A 314 15.80 12.75 -0.78
C LYS A 314 16.56 13.56 0.29
N PRO A 315 15.84 14.31 1.15
CA PRO A 315 16.42 15.38 1.95
C PRO A 315 17.24 14.92 3.17
N SER A 316 17.17 13.66 3.58
CA SER A 316 17.88 13.17 4.76
C SER A 316 18.38 11.73 4.60
N ALA A 317 19.37 11.35 5.40
CA ALA A 317 19.92 9.99 5.38
C ALA A 317 18.86 8.92 5.67
N VAL A 318 17.92 9.18 6.58
CA VAL A 318 16.78 8.28 6.86
C VAL A 318 15.95 8.09 5.59
N GLU A 319 15.56 9.20 4.96
CA GLU A 319 14.72 9.23 3.77
C GLU A 319 15.39 8.56 2.55
N GLN A 320 16.72 8.69 2.44
CA GLN A 320 17.51 8.09 1.35
C GLN A 320 17.69 6.57 1.46
N ASN A 321 17.32 5.94 2.58
CA ASN A 321 17.75 4.57 2.92
C ASN A 321 16.60 3.59 3.28
N PHE A 322 15.42 3.76 2.68
CA PHE A 322 14.27 2.85 2.80
C PHE A 322 14.27 1.66 1.81
N GLY A 323 15.15 1.68 0.81
CA GLY A 323 15.14 0.74 -0.31
C GLY A 323 15.37 -0.71 0.07
N PHE A 324 14.67 -1.63 -0.60
CA PHE A 324 15.03 -3.05 -0.63
C PHE A 324 16.28 -3.31 -1.49
N PHE A 325 16.50 -2.48 -2.52
CA PHE A 325 17.60 -2.60 -3.45
C PHE A 325 18.43 -1.33 -3.48
N TYR A 326 19.73 -1.49 -3.71
CA TYR A 326 20.56 -0.38 -4.17
C TYR A 326 20.21 -0.04 -5.62
N PRO A 327 20.54 1.16 -6.12
CA PRO A 327 20.39 1.50 -7.53
C PRO A 327 21.16 0.56 -8.48
N THR A 328 22.14 -0.20 -7.98
CA THR A 328 22.82 -1.29 -8.71
C THR A 328 21.97 -2.56 -8.88
N MET A 329 20.70 -2.55 -8.45
CA MET A 329 19.77 -3.67 -8.38
C MET A 329 20.21 -4.83 -7.46
N GLN A 330 21.28 -4.63 -6.68
CA GLN A 330 21.67 -5.58 -5.63
C GLN A 330 20.79 -5.35 -4.39
N PRO A 331 20.36 -6.43 -3.70
CA PRO A 331 19.57 -6.30 -2.50
C PRO A 331 20.38 -5.62 -1.38
N VAL A 332 19.76 -4.69 -0.66
CA VAL A 332 20.33 -4.10 0.57
C VAL A 332 20.38 -5.16 1.67
N TYR A 333 19.38 -6.05 1.71
CA TYR A 333 19.30 -7.22 2.58
C TYR A 333 18.44 -8.31 1.93
N PRO A 334 18.63 -9.60 2.27
CA PRO A 334 17.86 -10.67 1.66
C PRO A 334 16.41 -10.66 2.16
N PHE A 335 15.46 -10.49 1.23
CA PHE A 335 14.03 -10.35 1.50
C PHE A 335 13.16 -11.03 0.43
N TRP A 336 13.27 -10.60 -0.83
CA TRP A 336 12.59 -11.15 -2.00
C TRP A 336 13.29 -12.40 -2.55
#